data_AF-A0A1T4MZH1-F1
#
_entry.id   AF-A0A1T4MZH1-F1
#
_cell.length_a   1.000
_cell.length_b   1.000
_cell.length_c   1.000
_cell.angle_alpha   90.00
_cell.angle_beta   90.00
_cell.angle_gamma   90.00
#
_symmetry.space_group_name_H-M   'P 1'
#
loop_
_entity.id
_entity.type
_entity.pdbx_description
1 polymer ?
#
loop_
_entity_poly.entity_id
_entity_poly.type
_entity_poly.pdbx_seq_one_letter_code
_entity_poly.pdbx_strand_id
1 'polypeptide(L)'
;MKLKYIMIASLALNLAIFALLFMQKGAYVSQAEEAYQKKTEAYYKQALNIVDGQNSVIENNAVLWNIACTANQQAKTSKDFATIEKRLASTLFSAKVSGTPDGNGKLRTLSWNSDYYIVARFDKSNKFLGVNVDALLGNAAALMPDSDEEATEE
;
A
#
# COMPACT_ATOMS: atom_id res chain seq x y z
N MET A 1 36.33 -63.42 35.72
CA MET A 1 35.99 -63.02 34.32
C MET A 1 34.74 -62.15 34.25
N LYS A 2 33.60 -62.54 34.83
CA LYS A 2 32.31 -61.79 34.73
C LYS A 2 32.35 -60.32 35.17
N LEU A 3 33.08 -59.97 36.25
CA LEU A 3 33.18 -58.60 36.75
C LEU A 3 33.85 -57.63 35.76
N LYS A 4 34.86 -58.10 35.01
CA LYS A 4 35.55 -57.29 33.98
C LYS A 4 34.61 -56.94 32.82
N TYR A 5 33.79 -57.90 32.39
CA TYR A 5 32.78 -57.67 31.35
C TYR A 5 31.68 -56.71 31.80
N ILE A 6 31.26 -56.77 33.07
CA ILE A 6 30.28 -55.83 33.64
C ILE A 6 30.86 -54.40 33.69
N MET A 7 32.13 -54.24 34.10
CA MET A 7 32.77 -52.92 34.09
C MET A 7 32.92 -52.35 32.67
N ILE A 8 33.32 -53.18 31.70
CA ILE A 8 33.44 -52.76 30.29
C ILE A 8 32.06 -52.36 29.73
N ALA A 9 31.01 -53.14 30.03
CA ALA A 9 29.64 -52.81 29.61
C ALA A 9 29.13 -51.50 30.25
N SER A 10 29.42 -51.28 31.53
CA SER A 10 29.06 -50.03 32.22
C SER A 10 29.79 -48.82 31.65
N LEU A 11 31.09 -48.95 31.33
CA LEU A 11 31.86 -47.88 30.70
C LEU A 11 31.32 -47.54 29.29
N ALA A 12 30.99 -48.56 28.50
CA ALA A 12 30.39 -48.39 27.18
C ALA A 12 29.02 -47.71 27.26
N LEU A 13 28.18 -48.08 28.25
CA LEU A 13 26.88 -47.45 28.48
C LEU A 13 27.03 -45.97 28.86
N ASN A 14 27.97 -45.62 29.73
CA ASN A 14 28.23 -44.23 30.10
C ASN A 14 28.71 -43.41 28.89
N LEU A 15 29.62 -43.94 28.06
CA LEU A 15 30.07 -43.28 26.84
C LEU A 15 28.91 -43.08 25.83
N ALA A 16 28.02 -44.06 25.70
CA ALA A 16 26.84 -43.95 24.85
C ALA A 16 25.88 -42.85 25.36
N ILE A 17 25.66 -42.77 26.68
CA ILE A 17 24.83 -41.72 27.29
C ILE A 17 25.46 -40.33 27.08
N PHE A 18 26.78 -40.20 27.26
CA PHE A 18 27.47 -38.94 27.00
C PHE A 18 27.36 -38.51 25.52
N ALA A 19 27.51 -39.43 24.57
CA ALA A 19 27.36 -39.14 23.15
C ALA A 19 25.94 -38.63 22.82
N LEU A 20 24.91 -39.26 23.38
CA LEU A 20 23.51 -38.85 23.21
C LEU A 20 23.26 -37.44 23.78
N LEU A 21 23.83 -37.10 24.94
CA LEU A 21 23.70 -35.76 25.53
C LEU A 21 24.34 -34.66 24.66
N PHE A 22 25.51 -34.93 24.07
CA PHE A 22 26.16 -33.97 23.16
C PHE A 22 25.39 -33.80 21.85
N MET A 23 24.86 -34.89 21.29
CA MET A 23 23.99 -34.83 20.10
C MET A 23 22.70 -34.04 20.38
N GLN A 24 22.07 -34.25 21.53
CA GLN A 24 20.85 -33.53 21.91
C GLN A 24 21.12 -32.02 22.11
N LYS A 25 22.24 -31.65 22.73
CA LYS A 25 22.63 -30.24 22.90
C LYS A 25 22.93 -29.57 21.55
N GLY A 26 23.67 -30.24 20.67
CA GLY A 26 23.97 -29.73 19.32
C GLY A 26 22.72 -29.56 18.46
N ALA A 27 21.82 -30.55 18.49
CA ALA A 27 20.54 -30.49 17.77
C ALA A 27 19.64 -29.36 18.31
N TYR A 28 19.60 -29.15 19.63
CA TYR A 28 18.82 -28.06 20.22
C TYR A 28 19.34 -26.67 19.84
N VAL A 29 20.66 -26.46 19.86
CA VAL A 29 21.27 -25.19 19.44
C VAL A 29 21.01 -24.93 17.96
N SER A 30 21.19 -25.93 17.10
CA SER A 30 20.91 -25.81 15.66
C SER A 30 19.44 -25.51 15.37
N GLN A 31 18.50 -26.19 16.05
CA GLN A 31 17.07 -25.93 15.90
C GLN A 31 16.67 -24.54 16.41
N ALA A 32 17.26 -24.10 17.52
CA ALA A 32 17.02 -22.77 18.05
C ALA A 32 17.54 -21.71 17.06
N GLU A 33 18.76 -21.86 16.55
CA GLU A 33 19.35 -20.95 15.57
C GLU A 33 18.52 -20.88 14.28
N GLU A 34 18.11 -22.02 13.74
CA GLU A 34 17.25 -22.08 12.55
C GLU A 34 15.89 -21.42 12.80
N ALA A 35 15.27 -21.66 13.96
CA ALA A 35 14.02 -21.03 14.34
C ALA A 35 14.16 -19.51 14.51
N TYR A 36 15.27 -19.03 15.09
CA TYR A 36 15.56 -17.61 15.22
C TYR A 36 15.80 -16.96 13.86
N GLN A 37 16.59 -17.57 12.97
CA GLN A 37 16.82 -17.09 11.62
C GLN A 37 15.50 -16.99 10.84
N LYS A 38 14.70 -18.06 10.85
CA LYS A 38 13.41 -18.10 10.16
C LYS A 38 12.43 -17.04 10.68
N LYS A 39 12.35 -16.84 12.00
CA LYS A 39 11.53 -15.78 12.59
C LYS A 39 12.04 -14.40 12.19
N THR A 40 13.35 -14.17 12.26
CA THR A 40 13.97 -12.88 11.91
C THR A 40 13.74 -12.53 10.45
N GLU A 41 13.91 -13.48 9.54
CA GLU A 41 13.59 -13.27 8.12
C GLU A 41 12.11 -12.97 7.89
N ALA A 42 11.21 -13.67 8.59
CA ALA A 42 9.77 -13.43 8.48
C ALA A 42 9.42 -12.01 8.95
N TYR A 43 9.95 -11.56 10.09
CA TYR A 43 9.77 -10.19 10.58
C TYR A 43 10.35 -9.16 9.63
N TYR A 44 11.55 -9.42 9.09
CA TYR A 44 12.19 -8.51 8.14
C TYR A 44 11.37 -8.38 6.85
N LYS A 45 10.91 -9.50 6.28
CA LYS A 45 10.03 -9.49 5.10
C LYS A 45 8.71 -8.77 5.37
N GLN A 46 8.12 -8.97 6.55
CA GLN A 46 6.90 -8.28 6.93
C GLN A 46 7.13 -6.76 7.04
N ALA A 47 8.23 -6.33 7.66
CA ALA A 47 8.59 -4.93 7.75
C ALA A 47 8.82 -4.30 6.37
N LEU A 48 9.54 -4.99 5.48
CA LEU A 48 9.73 -4.54 4.09
C LEU A 48 8.40 -4.40 3.35
N ASN A 49 7.51 -5.38 3.43
CA ASN A 49 6.20 -5.31 2.78
C ASN A 49 5.37 -4.11 3.26
N ILE A 50 5.47 -3.77 4.55
CA ILE A 50 4.78 -2.58 5.09
C ILE A 50 5.40 -1.31 4.50
N VAL A 51 6.73 -1.20 4.49
CA VAL A 51 7.43 -0.03 3.95
C VAL A 51 7.15 0.13 2.46
N ASP A 52 7.23 -0.94 1.67
CA ASP A 52 6.94 -0.94 0.24
C ASP A 52 5.48 -0.59 -0.03
N GLY A 53 4.56 -1.09 0.80
CA GLY A 53 3.14 -0.72 0.73
C GLY A 53 2.91 0.77 0.95
N GLN A 54 3.55 1.36 1.97
CA GLN A 54 3.46 2.80 2.24
C GLN A 54 4.11 3.64 1.13
N ASN A 55 5.28 3.22 0.62
CA ASN A 55 5.92 3.90 -0.49
C ASN A 55 5.03 3.90 -1.74
N SER A 56 4.39 2.77 -2.04
CA SER A 56 3.45 2.69 -3.17
C SER A 56 2.25 3.63 -3.01
N VAL A 57 1.70 3.76 -1.80
CA VAL A 57 0.64 4.73 -1.50
C VAL A 57 1.12 6.16 -1.76
N ILE A 58 2.30 6.52 -1.27
CA ILE A 58 2.88 7.87 -1.43
C ILE A 58 3.09 8.18 -2.92
N GLU A 59 3.69 7.26 -3.68
CA GLU A 59 3.95 7.42 -5.10
C GLU A 59 2.65 7.62 -5.89
N ASN A 60 1.64 6.76 -5.66
CA ASN A 60 0.38 6.85 -6.37
C ASN A 60 -0.42 8.11 -5.99
N ASN A 61 -0.36 8.54 -4.72
CA ASN A 61 -0.99 9.78 -4.29
C ASN A 61 -0.27 11.02 -4.84
N ALA A 62 1.06 10.98 -4.97
CA ALA A 62 1.83 12.04 -5.63
C ALA A 62 1.42 12.18 -7.10
N VAL A 63 1.12 11.08 -7.79
CA VAL A 63 0.57 11.13 -9.16
C VAL A 63 -0.80 11.81 -9.20
N LEU A 64 -1.72 11.47 -8.28
CA LEU A 64 -3.04 12.13 -8.19
C LEU A 64 -2.91 13.64 -7.93
N TRP A 65 -2.03 14.02 -7.00
CA TRP A 65 -1.71 15.42 -6.73
C TRP A 65 -1.15 16.14 -7.95
N ASN A 66 -0.21 15.52 -8.67
CA ASN A 66 0.36 16.08 -9.87
C ASN A 66 -0.70 16.28 -10.97
N ILE A 67 -1.61 15.32 -11.14
CA ILE A 67 -2.73 15.43 -12.07
C ILE A 67 -3.66 16.59 -11.67
N ALA A 68 -4.03 16.69 -10.39
CA ALA A 68 -4.89 17.77 -9.90
C ALA A 68 -4.26 19.15 -10.11
N CYS A 69 -2.99 19.33 -9.72
CA CYS A 69 -2.26 20.58 -9.92
C CYS A 69 -2.10 20.93 -11.40
N THR A 70 -1.73 19.96 -12.23
CA THR A 70 -1.57 20.17 -13.68
C THR A 70 -2.91 20.52 -14.33
N ALA A 71 -3.99 19.84 -13.94
CA ALA A 71 -5.34 20.13 -14.43
C ALA A 71 -5.78 21.56 -14.05
N ASN A 72 -5.58 21.98 -12.81
CA ASN A 72 -5.93 23.33 -12.38
C ASN A 72 -5.17 24.43 -13.13
N GLN A 73 -3.95 24.14 -13.60
CA GLN A 73 -3.15 25.09 -14.37
C GLN A 73 -3.42 25.08 -15.88
N GLN A 74 -3.74 23.91 -16.45
CA GLN A 74 -3.71 23.70 -17.90
C GLN A 74 -5.05 23.25 -18.50
N ALA A 75 -5.91 22.57 -17.73
CA ALA A 75 -7.16 22.04 -18.25
C ALA A 75 -8.20 23.15 -18.40
N LYS A 76 -8.76 23.27 -19.60
CA LYS A 76 -9.90 24.16 -19.88
C LYS A 76 -11.18 23.36 -20.12
N THR A 77 -11.03 22.13 -20.58
CA THR A 77 -12.15 21.25 -20.93
C THR A 77 -11.97 19.83 -20.39
N SER A 78 -13.06 19.05 -20.42
CA SER A 78 -13.01 17.61 -20.10
C SER A 78 -12.03 16.81 -20.96
N LYS A 79 -11.81 17.23 -22.21
CA LYS A 79 -10.87 16.59 -23.13
C LYS A 79 -9.43 16.85 -22.71
N ASP A 80 -9.13 18.08 -22.28
CA ASP A 80 -7.79 18.44 -21.79
C ASP A 80 -7.46 17.65 -20.53
N PHE A 81 -8.42 17.56 -19.59
CA PHE A 81 -8.26 16.74 -18.39
C PHE A 81 -8.01 15.27 -18.74
N ALA A 82 -8.79 14.67 -19.64
CA ALA A 82 -8.59 13.29 -20.07
C ALA A 82 -7.23 13.07 -20.75
N THR A 83 -6.68 14.10 -21.40
CA THR A 83 -5.34 14.05 -22.01
C THR A 83 -4.25 14.10 -20.94
N ILE A 84 -4.39 14.95 -19.93
CA ILE A 84 -3.48 15.03 -18.77
C ILE A 84 -3.48 13.70 -18.02
N GLU A 85 -4.66 13.16 -17.75
CA GLU A 85 -4.82 11.84 -17.14
C GLU A 85 -4.10 10.76 -17.94
N LYS A 86 -4.37 10.66 -19.25
CA LYS A 86 -3.73 9.63 -20.09
C LYS A 86 -2.20 9.73 -20.10
N ARG A 87 -1.65 10.93 -19.92
CA ARG A 87 -0.19 11.17 -19.89
C ARG A 87 0.44 10.78 -18.56
N LEU A 88 -0.25 11.00 -17.45
CA LEU A 88 0.33 10.92 -16.10
C LEU A 88 -0.15 9.70 -15.30
N ALA A 89 -1.34 9.19 -15.58
CA ALA A 89 -1.90 8.03 -14.91
C ALA A 89 -1.30 6.74 -15.49
N SER A 90 -0.96 5.80 -14.60
CA SER A 90 -0.56 4.44 -14.97
C SER A 90 -1.78 3.52 -15.14
N THR A 91 -1.54 2.27 -15.52
CA THR A 91 -2.58 1.24 -15.64
C THR A 91 -3.27 0.88 -14.31
N LEU A 92 -2.71 1.32 -13.17
CA LEU A 92 -3.28 1.11 -11.85
C LEU A 92 -4.48 2.04 -11.58
N PHE A 93 -4.61 3.12 -12.35
CA PHE A 93 -5.67 4.09 -12.16
C PHE A 93 -6.91 3.72 -12.97
N SER A 94 -8.05 3.85 -12.33
CA SER A 94 -9.37 3.74 -12.93
C SER A 94 -10.02 5.11 -12.99
N ALA A 95 -10.66 5.37 -14.13
CA ALA A 95 -11.40 6.60 -14.35
C ALA A 95 -12.88 6.31 -14.58
N LYS A 96 -13.75 7.05 -13.89
CA LYS A 96 -15.20 6.97 -14.01
C LYS A 96 -15.76 8.33 -14.33
N VAL A 97 -16.67 8.40 -15.29
CA VAL A 97 -17.44 9.61 -15.57
C VAL A 97 -18.87 9.41 -15.07
N SER A 98 -19.38 10.37 -14.32
CA SER A 98 -20.77 10.38 -13.84
C SER A 98 -21.42 11.75 -14.05
N GLY A 99 -22.74 11.80 -13.95
CA GLY A 99 -23.45 13.07 -13.84
C GLY A 99 -23.18 13.72 -12.49
N THR A 100 -23.34 15.04 -12.45
CA THR A 100 -23.46 15.80 -11.20
C THR A 100 -24.87 15.62 -10.60
N PRO A 101 -25.03 15.66 -9.27
CA PRO A 101 -26.35 15.50 -8.61
C PRO A 101 -27.37 16.57 -9.02
N ASP A 102 -26.92 17.79 -9.31
CA ASP A 102 -27.73 18.91 -9.79
C ASP A 102 -28.12 18.77 -11.28
N GLY A 103 -27.62 17.74 -11.98
CA GLY A 103 -27.82 17.52 -13.41
C GLY A 103 -27.15 18.57 -14.31
N ASN A 104 -26.31 19.45 -13.75
CA ASN A 104 -25.77 20.62 -14.44
C ASN A 104 -24.35 20.46 -14.97
N GLY A 105 -23.86 19.23 -14.99
CA GLY A 105 -22.49 18.95 -15.40
C GLY A 105 -22.08 17.49 -15.28
N LYS A 106 -20.79 17.26 -15.41
CA LYS A 106 -20.16 15.95 -15.33
C LYS A 106 -19.08 15.94 -14.26
N LEU A 107 -18.94 14.80 -13.61
CA LEU A 107 -17.84 14.49 -12.71
C LEU A 107 -16.97 13.43 -13.38
N ARG A 108 -15.65 13.61 -13.28
CA ARG A 108 -14.68 12.59 -13.66
C ARG A 108 -13.84 12.24 -12.43
N THR A 109 -14.10 11.06 -11.90
CA THR A 109 -13.36 10.50 -10.76
C THR A 109 -12.17 9.72 -11.30
N LEU A 110 -10.97 10.03 -10.83
CA LEU A 110 -9.77 9.26 -11.09
C LEU A 110 -9.29 8.68 -9.76
N SER A 111 -9.06 7.38 -9.72
CA SER A 111 -8.77 6.65 -8.47
C SER A 111 -7.86 5.46 -8.72
N TRP A 112 -6.99 5.12 -7.78
CA TRP A 112 -6.24 3.86 -7.82
C TRP A 112 -6.78 2.83 -6.81
N ASN A 113 -7.59 3.28 -5.83
CA ASN A 113 -8.44 2.44 -4.99
C ASN A 113 -9.68 3.24 -4.52
N SER A 114 -10.49 2.69 -3.61
CA SER A 114 -11.69 3.35 -3.07
C SER A 114 -11.41 4.57 -2.20
N ASP A 115 -10.23 4.62 -1.59
CA ASP A 115 -9.90 5.60 -0.54
C ASP A 115 -9.14 6.80 -1.10
N TYR A 116 -8.41 6.59 -2.19
CA TYR A 116 -7.56 7.59 -2.84
C TYR A 116 -8.06 7.89 -4.24
N TYR A 117 -8.73 9.03 -4.35
CA TYR A 117 -9.29 9.51 -5.60
C TYR A 117 -9.29 11.03 -5.68
N ILE A 118 -9.43 11.55 -6.89
CA ILE A 118 -9.70 12.96 -7.17
C ILE A 118 -10.94 13.05 -8.05
N VAL A 119 -11.68 14.15 -7.94
CA VAL A 119 -12.90 14.37 -8.72
C VAL A 119 -12.79 15.69 -9.49
N ALA A 120 -12.66 15.60 -10.80
CA ALA A 120 -12.74 16.77 -11.67
C ALA A 120 -14.19 17.10 -12.02
N ARG A 121 -14.60 18.36 -11.89
CA ARG A 121 -15.94 18.84 -12.23
C ARG A 121 -15.93 19.61 -13.54
N PHE A 122 -16.97 19.38 -14.33
CA PHE A 122 -17.21 20.07 -15.59
C PHE A 122 -18.67 20.53 -15.68
N ASP A 123 -18.93 21.66 -16.32
CA ASP A 123 -20.30 22.12 -16.62
C ASP A 123 -20.94 21.33 -17.78
N LYS A 124 -22.19 21.65 -18.14
CA LYS A 124 -22.89 21.07 -19.31
C LYS A 124 -22.13 21.27 -20.64
N SER A 125 -21.36 22.34 -20.74
CA SER A 125 -20.55 22.69 -21.91
C SER A 125 -19.17 21.99 -21.92
N ASN A 126 -18.90 21.15 -20.92
CA ASN A 126 -17.63 20.48 -20.66
C ASN A 126 -16.46 21.43 -20.29
N LYS A 127 -16.74 22.65 -19.84
CA LYS A 127 -15.75 23.57 -19.28
C LYS A 127 -15.27 23.02 -17.93
N PHE A 128 -13.98 23.09 -17.69
CA PHE A 128 -13.37 22.69 -16.44
C PHE A 128 -13.70 23.69 -15.32
N LEU A 129 -14.18 23.18 -14.18
CA LEU A 129 -14.57 23.97 -13.01
C LEU A 129 -13.59 23.81 -11.84
N GLY A 130 -12.87 22.68 -11.77
CA GLY A 130 -11.90 22.42 -10.71
C GLY A 130 -11.73 20.94 -10.41
N VAL A 131 -10.77 20.63 -9.54
CA VAL A 131 -10.54 19.28 -8.99
C VAL A 131 -10.76 19.30 -7.49
N ASN A 132 -11.65 18.44 -6.99
CA ASN A 132 -11.73 18.11 -5.56
C ASN A 132 -10.68 17.04 -5.22
N VAL A 133 -9.90 17.32 -4.17
CA VAL A 133 -8.80 16.47 -3.65
C VAL A 133 -9.03 16.05 -2.19
N ASP A 134 -10.23 16.21 -1.66
CA ASP A 134 -10.53 16.03 -0.23
C ASP A 134 -10.29 14.60 0.24
N ALA A 135 -10.51 13.61 -0.64
CA ALA A 135 -10.17 12.22 -0.35
C ALA A 135 -8.66 12.03 -0.09
N LEU A 136 -7.78 12.77 -0.77
CA LEU A 136 -6.33 12.74 -0.51
C LEU A 136 -5.95 13.38 0.82
N LEU A 137 -6.81 14.25 1.35
CA LEU A 137 -6.65 14.92 2.64
C LEU A 137 -7.33 14.15 3.79
N GLY A 138 -7.94 13.00 3.51
CA GLY A 138 -8.66 12.19 4.50
C GLY A 138 -10.13 12.57 4.69
N ASN A 139 -10.68 13.46 3.86
CA ASN A 139 -12.04 13.99 3.92
C ASN A 139 -12.92 13.44 2.78
N ALA A 140 -12.97 12.11 2.62
CA ALA A 140 -13.62 11.43 1.49
C ALA A 140 -15.15 11.61 1.37
N ALA A 141 -15.81 12.32 2.30
CA ALA A 141 -17.25 12.59 2.26
C ALA A 141 -17.64 13.74 1.31
N ALA A 142 -16.68 14.58 0.91
CA ALA A 142 -16.92 15.73 0.05
C ALA A 142 -16.80 15.34 -1.44
N LEU A 143 -17.88 14.81 -2.01
CA LEU A 143 -17.97 14.53 -3.45
C LEU A 143 -18.16 15.79 -4.31
N MET A 144 -18.21 16.98 -3.69
CA MET A 144 -18.54 18.22 -4.36
C MET A 144 -17.45 19.25 -4.06
N PRO A 145 -16.72 19.76 -5.06
CA PRO A 145 -16.08 21.06 -4.88
C PRO A 145 -17.20 22.07 -4.65
N ASP A 146 -17.08 22.86 -3.58
CA ASP A 146 -17.94 24.02 -3.35
C ASP A 146 -18.05 24.80 -4.66
N SER A 147 -19.24 24.80 -5.24
CA SER A 147 -19.55 25.76 -6.28
C SER A 147 -19.49 27.11 -5.62
N ASP A 148 -18.63 27.99 -6.12
CA ASP A 148 -18.61 29.41 -5.79
C ASP A 148 -20.05 29.94 -5.74
N GLU A 149 -20.60 30.10 -4.53
CA GLU A 149 -21.74 30.97 -4.30
C GLU A 149 -21.21 32.39 -4.46
N GLU A 150 -21.79 33.09 -5.42
CA GLU A 150 -21.55 34.48 -5.75
C GLU A 150 -21.60 35.34 -4.48
N ALA A 151 -20.44 35.83 -4.05
CA ALA A 151 -20.37 37.06 -3.27
C ALA A 151 -20.56 38.26 -4.22
N THR A 152 -21.76 38.39 -4.79
CA THR A 152 -22.25 39.69 -5.26
C THR A 152 -23.01 40.32 -4.11
N GLU A 153 -22.29 41.10 -3.29
CA GLU A 153 -22.91 42.15 -2.50
C GLU A 153 -22.89 43.44 -3.33
N GLU A 154 -24.11 43.95 -3.61
CA GLU A 154 -24.39 45.33 -4.02
C GLU A 154 -24.07 46.33 -2.89
#